data_AF-A0A388PVJ6-F1
#
_entry.id   AF-A0A388PVJ6-F1
#
_cell.length_a   1.000
_cell.length_b   1.000
_cell.length_c   1.000
_cell.angle_alpha   90.00
_cell.angle_beta   90.00
_cell.angle_gamma   90.00
#
_symmetry.space_group_name_H-M   'P 1'
#
loop_
_entity.id
_entity.type
_entity.pdbx_description
1 polymer ?
#
loop_
_entity_poly.entity_id
_entity_poly.type
_entity_poly.pdbx_seq_one_letter_code
_entity_poly.pdbx_strand_id
1 'polypeptide(L)' 'MSDAISDDGTRKWLFDVGGNNGIETVFIPEDDRGTLCISSQVGCALECTFALPVAKALIAI' A
#
# COMPACT_ATOMS: atom_id res chain seq x y z
N MET A 1 9.92 9.35 -3.20
CA MET A 1 9.27 8.11 -3.66
C MET A 1 10.24 6.98 -3.37
N SER A 2 9.79 5.96 -2.65
CA SER A 2 10.59 4.78 -2.31
C SER A 2 9.99 3.56 -2.97
N ASP A 3 10.82 2.70 -3.56
CA ASP A 3 10.41 1.41 -4.11
C ASP A 3 11.17 0.27 -3.45
N ALA A 4 10.44 -0.81 -3.14
CA ALA A 4 10.99 -2.00 -2.53
C ALA A 4 10.42 -3.23 -3.24
N ILE A 5 11.30 -4.18 -3.53
CA ILE A 5 10.94 -5.47 -4.12
C ILE A 5 11.30 -6.53 -3.09
N SER A 6 10.35 -7.40 -2.81
CA SER A 6 10.49 -8.57 -1.95
C SER A 6 10.94 -9.77 -2.77
N ASP A 7 11.54 -10.77 -2.12
CA ASP A 7 12.08 -11.97 -2.77
C ASP A 7 11.00 -12.84 -3.44
N ASP A 8 9.74 -12.70 -3.00
CA ASP A 8 8.55 -13.32 -3.58
C ASP A 8 8.03 -12.59 -4.84
N GLY A 9 8.68 -11.51 -5.26
CA GLY A 9 8.26 -10.67 -6.38
C GLY A 9 7.24 -9.60 -6.01
N THR A 10 6.76 -9.58 -4.76
CA THR A 10 5.88 -8.52 -4.27
C THR A 10 6.61 -7.19 -4.34
N ARG A 11 5.98 -6.19 -4.96
CA ARG A 11 6.55 -4.85 -5.12
C ARG A 11 5.74 -3.83 -4.34
N LYS A 12 6.43 -3.04 -3.51
CA LYS A 12 5.85 -1.98 -2.71
C LYS A 12 6.37 -0.62 -3.17
N TRP A 13 5.47 0.33 -3.33
CA TRP A 13 5.77 1.73 -3.57
C TRP A 13 5.23 2.59 -2.44
N LEU A 14 6.04 3.55 -2.00
CA LEU A 14 5.65 4.61 -1.08
C LEU A 14 5.79 5.95 -1.80
N PHE A 15 4.66 6.62 -2.00
CA PHE A 15 4.60 7.94 -2.58
C PHE A 15 4.38 8.96 -1.47
N ASP A 16 5.29 9.91 -1.36
CA ASP A 16 5.11 11.09 -0.52
C ASP A 16 4.15 12.04 -1.24
N VAL A 17 3.05 12.39 -0.57
CA VAL A 17 2.00 13.28 -1.09
C VAL A 17 1.99 14.63 -0.35
N GLY A 18 3.03 14.92 0.43
CA GLY A 18 3.22 16.18 1.14
C GLY A 18 2.54 16.24 2.51
N GLY A 19 2.98 17.17 3.36
CA GLY A 19 2.42 17.34 4.71
C GLY A 19 2.72 16.18 5.66
N ASN A 20 3.89 15.52 5.52
CA ASN A 20 4.27 14.29 6.22
C ASN A 20 3.34 13.10 5.97
N ASN A 21 2.59 13.13 4.87
CA ASN A 21 1.69 12.07 4.49
C ASN A 21 2.24 11.26 3.32
N GLY A 22 2.00 9.95 3.35
CA GLY A 22 2.35 9.05 2.26
C GLY A 22 1.19 8.14 1.90
N ILE A 23 1.10 7.79 0.62
CA ILE A 23 0.25 6.70 0.12
C ILE A 23 1.13 5.52 -0.25
N GLU A 24 0.63 4.32 0.04
CA GLU A 24 1.31 3.08 -0.29
C GLU A 24 0.55 2.32 -1.38
N THR A 25 1.30 1.66 -2.25
CA THR A 25 0.77 0.76 -3.26
C THR A 25 1.57 -0.53 -3.23
N VAL A 26 0.89 -1.67 -3.24
CA VAL A 26 1.54 -2.98 -3.24
C VAL A 26 1.00 -3.77 -4.42
N PHE A 27 1.91 -4.30 -5.24
CA PHE A 27 1.60 -5.24 -6.30
C PHE A 27 2.06 -6.63 -5.87
N ILE A 28 1.13 -7.58 -5.86
CA ILE A 28 1.38 -8.98 -5.54
C ILE A 28 1.23 -9.77 -6.85
N PRO A 29 2.33 -10.24 -7.45
CA PRO A 29 2.26 -11.09 -8.64
C PRO A 29 1.83 -12.51 -8.26
N GLU A 30 0.91 -13.07 -9.03
CA GLU A 30 0.63 -14.51 -9.08
C GLU A 30 0.79 -15.02 -10.51
N ASP A 31 0.79 -16.35 -10.69
CA ASP A 31 1.16 -17.00 -11.95
C ASP A 31 0.30 -16.58 -13.16
N ASP A 32 -0.99 -16.30 -12.93
CA ASP A 32 -1.97 -15.97 -13.98
C ASP A 32 -2.69 -14.63 -13.75
N ARG A 33 -2.50 -13.99 -12.60
CA ARG A 33 -3.14 -12.73 -12.21
C ARG A 33 -2.22 -11.89 -11.35
N GLY A 34 -2.43 -10.59 -11.33
CA GLY A 34 -1.78 -9.69 -10.38
C GLY A 34 -2.83 -9.04 -9.50
N THR A 35 -2.56 -8.92 -8.21
CA THR A 35 -3.41 -8.14 -7.30
C THR A 35 -2.74 -6.80 -7.04
N LEU A 36 -3.43 -5.70 -7.33
CA LEU A 36 -2.91 -4.36 -7.07
C LEU A 36 -3.67 -3.73 -5.91
N CYS A 37 -2.96 -3.54 -4.82
CA CYS A 37 -3.46 -2.90 -3.62
C CYS A 37 -3.12 -1.41 -3.65
N ILE A 38 -4.14 -0.55 -3.76
CA ILE A 38 -3.98 0.91 -3.84
C ILE A 38 -4.56 1.54 -2.57
N SER A 39 -3.80 2.42 -1.92
CA SER A 39 -4.33 3.23 -0.83
C SER A 39 -5.32 4.28 -1.38
N SER A 40 -6.55 4.30 -0.87
CA SER A 40 -7.61 5.21 -1.34
C SER A 40 -7.68 6.54 -0.61
N GLN A 41 -7.10 6.64 0.59
CA GLN A 41 -7.08 7.86 1.40
C GLN A 41 -5.79 7.99 2.20
N VAL A 42 -5.41 9.21 2.50
CA VAL A 42 -4.33 9.54 3.43
C VAL A 42 -4.93 9.66 4.82
N GLY A 43 -4.67 8.67 5.67
CA GLY A 43 -5.42 8.53 6.92
C GLY A 43 -6.82 7.95 6.69
N CYS A 44 -7.50 7.59 7.77
CA CYS A 44 -8.82 6.96 7.77
C CYS A 44 -9.50 7.41 9.04
N ALA A 45 -10.76 7.82 8.96
CA ALA A 45 -11.53 8.31 10.10
C ALA A 45 -11.84 7.20 11.14
N LEU A 46 -11.61 5.93 10.78
CA LEU A 46 -11.80 4.78 11.65
C LEU A 46 -10.46 4.35 12.27
N GLU A 47 -10.34 4.48 13.58
CA GLU A 47 -9.23 3.95 14.38
C GLU A 47 -9.43 2.46 14.64
N CYS A 48 -9.11 1.61 13.65
CA CYS A 48 -9.04 0.16 13.89
C CYS A 48 -7.71 -0.19 14.56
N THR A 49 -7.77 -0.71 15.79
CA THR A 49 -6.62 -1.11 16.63
C THR A 49 -5.74 -2.22 16.02
N PHE A 50 -6.18 -2.89 14.96
CA PHE A 50 -5.49 -4.01 14.31
C PHE A 50 -4.75 -3.67 13.01
N ALA A 51 -4.74 -2.42 12.56
CA ALA A 51 -4.01 -2.04 11.35
C ALA A 51 -2.50 -1.97 11.62
N LEU A 52 -1.70 -2.62 10.75
CA LEU A 52 -0.26 -2.38 10.68
C LEU A 52 -0.02 -0.88 10.42
N PRO A 53 1.02 -0.25 10.99
CA PRO A 53 1.24 1.21 10.95
C PRO A 53 1.45 1.80 9.55
N VAL A 54 1.43 0.96 8.51
CA VAL A 54 1.59 1.31 7.11
C VAL A 54 0.46 0.68 6.32
N ALA A 55 -0.68 1.40 6.33
CA ALA A 55 -1.69 1.48 5.26
C ALA A 55 -3.04 1.87 5.84
N LYS A 56 -3.53 3.08 5.54
CA LYS A 56 -4.93 3.42 5.72
C LYS A 56 -5.62 3.38 4.35
N ALA A 57 -6.54 2.43 4.24
CA ALA A 57 -7.45 2.12 3.12
C ALA A 57 -6.84 1.47 1.87
N LEU A 58 -6.35 0.22 1.98
CA LEU A 58 -6.09 -0.64 0.81
C LEU A 58 -7.40 -1.00 0.10
N ILE A 59 -7.58 -0.55 -1.15
CA ILE A 59 -8.49 -1.18 -2.11
C ILE A 59 -7.66 -2.20 -2.89
N ALA A 60 -8.02 -3.48 -2.80
CA ALA A 60 -7.46 -4.52 -3.66
C ALA A 60 -8.33 -4.64 -4.91
N ILE A 61 -7.72 -4.43 -6.09
CA ILE A 61 -8.37 -4.58 -7.40
C ILE A 61 -7.72 -5.74 -8.14
#